data_AF-A0A2E0ZQE0-F1
#
_entry.id   AF-A0A2E0ZQE0-F1
#
_cell.length_a   1.000
_cell.length_b   1.000
_cell.length_c   1.000
_cell.angle_alpha   90.00
_cell.angle_beta   90.00
_cell.angle_gamma   90.00
#
_symmetry.space_group_name_H-M   'P 1'
#
loop_
_entity.id
_entity.type
_entity.pdbx_description
1 polymer ?
#
loop_
_entity_poly.entity_id
_entity_poly.type
_entity_poly.pdbx_seq_one_letter_code
_entity_poly.pdbx_strand_id
1 'polypeptide(L)'
;MTRGEAPERTFLVDVDADGVCAGLYLLDGRFGVSGGYRLGRGGWVDDDLPYSWFAGGANHLDPVNRRWALRHADDLGVDEATFEVPELSGG
;
A
#
# COMPACT_ATOMS: atom_id res chain seq x y z
N MET A 1 -17.78 19.98 -2.05
CA MET A 1 -16.34 20.32 -2.03
C MET A 1 -15.96 20.60 -0.57
N THR A 2 -15.61 19.55 0.17
CA THR A 2 -15.13 19.66 1.56
C THR A 2 -13.62 19.86 1.55
N ARG A 3 -13.16 20.62 2.55
CA ARG A 3 -11.89 21.32 2.65
C ARG A 3 -10.84 20.39 3.28
N GLY A 4 -9.94 19.85 2.46
CA GLY A 4 -8.56 19.51 2.88
C GLY A 4 -8.37 18.47 4.00
N GLU A 5 -9.19 17.43 4.09
CA GLU A 5 -8.76 16.21 4.78
C GLU A 5 -7.74 15.51 3.87
N ALA A 6 -6.53 15.25 4.40
CA ALA A 6 -5.57 14.43 3.69
C ALA A 6 -6.26 13.09 3.35
N PRO A 7 -6.10 12.56 2.13
CA PRO A 7 -6.73 11.30 1.76
C PRO A 7 -6.37 10.23 2.79
N GLU A 8 -7.37 9.52 3.31
CA GLU A 8 -7.18 8.43 4.26
C GLU A 8 -6.36 7.34 3.55
N ARG A 9 -5.07 7.24 3.87
CA ARG A 9 -4.16 6.24 3.31
C ARG A 9 -3.95 5.13 4.32
N THR A 10 -4.23 3.90 3.92
CA THR A 10 -3.96 2.71 4.74
C THR A 10 -2.88 1.87 4.07
N PHE A 11 -1.74 1.72 4.76
CA PHE A 11 -0.66 0.84 4.31
C PHE A 11 -0.86 -0.56 4.88
N LEU A 12 -0.73 -1.57 4.02
CA LEU A 12 -0.98 -2.96 4.36
C LEU A 12 0.22 -3.81 3.95
N VAL A 13 0.76 -4.60 4.85
CA VAL A 13 1.79 -5.58 4.51
C VAL A 13 1.14 -6.93 4.24
N ASP A 14 1.51 -7.58 3.15
CA ASP A 14 1.19 -8.97 2.87
C ASP A 14 2.19 -9.86 3.60
N VAL A 15 1.66 -10.65 4.52
CA VAL A 15 2.40 -11.61 5.33
C VAL A 15 2.01 -13.00 4.88
N ASP A 16 2.98 -13.75 4.37
CA ASP A 16 2.77 -15.13 3.95
C ASP A 16 2.61 -16.07 5.15
N ALA A 17 2.32 -17.35 4.86
CA ALA A 17 2.12 -18.38 5.87
C ALA A 17 3.34 -18.60 6.80
N ASP A 18 4.54 -18.21 6.38
CA ASP A 18 5.78 -18.33 7.14
C ASP A 18 6.08 -17.06 7.97
N GLY A 19 5.24 -16.03 7.88
CA GLY A 19 5.42 -14.75 8.56
C GLY A 19 6.36 -13.79 7.81
N VAL A 20 6.68 -14.06 6.54
CA VAL A 20 7.57 -13.24 5.73
C VAL A 20 6.76 -12.15 5.02
N CYS A 21 7.34 -10.95 4.98
CA CYS A 21 6.81 -9.85 4.19
C CYS A 21 6.93 -10.16 2.70
N ALA A 22 5.82 -10.54 2.07
CA ALA A 22 5.74 -10.88 0.65
C ALA A 22 5.45 -9.65 -0.24
N GLY A 23 4.90 -8.59 0.35
CA GLY A 23 4.64 -7.34 -0.35
C GLY A 23 4.09 -6.22 0.55
N LEU A 24 4.07 -5.01 0.01
CA LEU A 24 3.49 -3.84 0.64
C LEU A 24 2.44 -3.23 -0.29
N TYR A 25 1.30 -2.89 0.26
CA TYR A 25 0.15 -2.36 -0.45
C TYR A 25 -0.33 -1.05 0.18
N LEU A 26 -1.05 -0.27 -0.61
CA LEU A 26 -1.68 0.98 -0.20
C LEU A 26 -3.14 0.98 -0.67
N LEU A 27 -4.03 1.25 0.27
CA LEU A 27 -5.39 1.69 -0.01
C LEU A 27 -5.40 3.22 0.03
N ASP A 28 -5.69 3.86 -1.10
CA ASP A 28 -5.89 5.31 -1.15
C ASP A 28 -7.38 5.65 -0.99
N GLY A 29 -7.67 6.56 -0.06
CA GLY A 29 -9.02 6.83 0.40
C GLY A 29 -9.57 5.74 1.32
N ARG A 30 -10.71 6.05 1.95
CA ARG A 30 -11.38 5.17 2.91
C ARG A 30 -11.64 3.79 2.30
N PHE A 31 -11.01 2.74 2.83
CA PHE A 31 -11.11 1.37 2.30
C PHE A 31 -10.69 1.22 0.82
N GLY A 32 -9.85 2.11 0.29
CA GLY A 32 -9.36 2.04 -1.10
C GLY A 32 -10.36 2.55 -2.14
N VAL A 33 -11.35 3.37 -1.76
CA VAL A 33 -12.31 3.96 -2.71
C VAL A 33 -11.64 4.79 -3.82
N SER A 34 -10.42 5.26 -3.60
CA SER A 34 -9.62 6.01 -4.58
C SER A 34 -8.60 5.15 -5.31
N GLY A 35 -8.48 3.86 -4.97
CA GLY A 35 -7.56 2.91 -5.60
C GLY A 35 -6.84 2.00 -4.61
N GLY A 36 -6.39 0.86 -5.11
CA GLY A 36 -5.50 -0.08 -4.46
C GLY A 36 -4.18 -0.15 -5.22
N TYR A 37 -3.07 -0.14 -4.49
CA TYR A 37 -1.74 -0.14 -5.10
C TYR A 37 -0.86 -1.17 -4.44
N ARG A 38 0.06 -1.73 -5.21
CA ARG A 38 1.17 -2.55 -4.74
C ARG A 38 2.48 -1.80 -4.92
N LEU A 39 3.35 -1.86 -3.92
CA LEU A 39 4.67 -1.29 -4.01
C LEU A 39 5.61 -2.21 -4.81
N GLY A 40 6.22 -1.66 -5.85
CA GLY A 40 7.34 -2.24 -6.58
C GLY A 40 8.58 -1.35 -6.53
N ARG A 41 9.64 -1.77 -7.23
CA ARG A 41 10.90 -0.99 -7.33
C ARG A 41 10.74 0.38 -7.97
N GLY A 42 9.67 0.59 -8.74
CA GLY A 42 9.37 1.86 -9.41
C GLY A 42 8.39 2.76 -8.64
N GLY A 43 7.97 2.36 -7.44
CA GLY A 43 6.89 3.02 -6.69
C GLY A 43 5.60 2.21 -6.69
N TRP A 44 4.49 2.90 -6.45
CA TRP A 44 3.15 2.31 -6.41
C TRP A 44 2.67 1.97 -7.82
N VAL A 45 2.07 0.79 -7.97
CA VAL A 45 1.43 0.32 -9.20
C VAL A 45 0.00 -0.08 -8.86
N ASP A 46 -0.96 0.33 -9.69
CA ASP A 46 -2.36 -0.08 -9.56
C ASP A 46 -2.46 -1.61 -9.47
N ASP A 47 -3.15 -2.08 -8.44
CA ASP A 47 -3.31 -3.51 -8.17
C ASP A 47 -4.70 -3.75 -7.57
N ASP A 48 -5.43 -4.70 -8.16
CA ASP A 48 -6.70 -5.18 -7.64
C ASP A 48 -6.43 -5.96 -6.35
N LEU A 49 -6.43 -5.24 -5.23
CA LEU A 49 -6.19 -5.81 -3.92
C LEU A 49 -7.07 -7.05 -3.68
N PRO A 50 -6.47 -8.22 -3.40
CA PRO A 50 -7.23 -9.45 -3.22
C PRO A 50 -7.99 -9.39 -1.89
N TYR A 51 -9.22 -8.89 -1.94
CA TYR A 51 -10.09 -8.73 -0.76
C TYR A 51 -10.27 -10.02 0.06
N SER A 52 -10.01 -11.18 -0.54
CA SER A 52 -9.94 -12.47 0.14
C SER A 52 -8.91 -12.56 1.27
N TRP A 53 -7.85 -11.74 1.26
CA TRP A 53 -6.79 -11.76 2.29
C TRP A 53 -7.19 -11.03 3.58
N PHE A 54 -8.23 -10.19 3.55
CA PHE A 54 -8.80 -9.61 4.77
C PHE A 54 -9.59 -10.64 5.60
N ALA A 55 -9.90 -11.81 5.04
CA ALA A 55 -10.72 -12.84 5.68
C ALA A 55 -9.93 -13.84 6.56
N GLY A 56 -8.65 -13.57 6.85
CA GLY A 56 -7.85 -14.39 7.77
C GLY A 56 -7.41 -15.74 7.20
N GLY A 57 -7.04 -15.77 5.91
CA GLY A 57 -6.41 -16.94 5.28
C GLY A 57 -4.97 -17.14 5.73
N ALA A 58 -4.29 -18.14 5.13
CA ALA A 58 -2.86 -18.38 5.40
C ALA A 58 -1.97 -17.18 5.03
N ASN A 59 -2.41 -16.39 4.05
CA ASN A 59 -1.88 -15.05 3.79
C ASN A 59 -2.86 -14.02 4.32
N HIS A 60 -2.35 -12.96 4.93
CA HIS A 60 -3.16 -11.89 5.51
C HIS A 60 -2.52 -10.53 5.28
N LEU A 61 -3.36 -9.49 5.29
CA LEU A 61 -2.95 -8.10 5.18
C LEU A 61 -3.00 -7.44 6.55
N ASP A 62 -1.84 -7.04 7.06
CA ASP A 62 -1.73 -6.35 8.34
C ASP A 62 -1.54 -4.84 8.14
N PRO A 63 -2.31 -3.99 8.86
CA PRO A 63 -2.13 -2.56 8.81
C PRO A 63 -0.79 -2.16 9.45
N VAL A 64 0.00 -1.41 8.71
CA VAL A 64 1.28 -0.86 9.16
C VAL A 64 1.25 0.65 9.16
N ASN A 65 2.05 1.26 10.04
CA ASN A 65 2.19 2.72 10.04
C ASN A 65 3.06 3.19 8.88
N ARG A 66 2.88 4.46 8.48
CA ARG A 66 3.64 5.11 7.40
C ARG A 66 5.16 4.96 7.54
N ARG A 67 5.70 5.10 8.75
CA ARG A 67 7.15 5.06 8.98
C ARG A 67 7.74 3.68 8.69
N TRP A 68 6.99 2.62 9.02
CA TRP A 68 7.37 1.25 8.68
C TRP A 68 7.31 1.04 7.16
N ALA A 69 6.21 1.45 6.53
CA ALA A 69 6.02 1.32 5.08
C ALA A 69 7.10 2.06 4.27
N LEU A 70 7.44 3.28 4.67
CA LEU A 70 8.49 4.09 4.03
C LEU A 70 9.88 3.45 4.17
N ARG A 71 10.19 2.87 5.33
CA ARG A 71 11.47 2.16 5.51
C ARG A 71 11.56 0.95 4.58
N HIS A 72 10.48 0.19 4.44
CA HIS A 72 10.45 -0.95 3.53
C HIS A 72 10.52 -0.52 2.06
N ALA A 73 9.96 0.64 1.73
CA ALA A 73 10.11 1.25 0.42
C ALA A 73 11.56 1.65 0.12
N ASP A 74 12.27 2.22 1.10
CA ASP A 74 13.70 2.54 1.01
C ASP A 74 14.55 1.28 0.76
N ASP A 75 14.24 0.16 1.45
CA ASP A 75 14.88 -1.14 1.22
C ASP A 75 14.69 -1.66 -0.23
N LEU A 76 13.63 -1.22 -0.92
CA LEU A 76 13.34 -1.52 -2.33
C LEU A 76 13.93 -0.50 -3.32
N GLY A 77 14.56 0.57 -2.81
CA GLY A 77 15.10 1.68 -3.60
C GLY A 77 14.07 2.74 -3.99
N VAL A 78 12.92 2.78 -3.32
CA VAL A 78 11.87 3.79 -3.53
C VAL A 78 12.05 4.90 -2.50
N ASP A 79 12.35 6.11 -2.98
CA ASP A 79 12.52 7.28 -2.13
C ASP A 79 11.18 7.84 -1.61
N GLU A 80 11.25 8.69 -0.58
CA GLU A 80 10.05 9.27 0.05
C GLU A 80 9.17 10.08 -0.92
N ALA A 81 9.75 10.78 -1.90
CA ALA A 81 8.96 11.56 -2.85
C ALA A 81 8.17 10.64 -3.78
N THR A 82 8.79 9.56 -4.25
CA THR A 82 8.12 8.52 -5.04
C THR A 82 7.06 7.78 -4.22
N PHE A 83 7.36 7.49 -2.95
CA PHE A 83 6.44 6.81 -2.03
C PHE A 83 5.17 7.62 -1.72
N GLU A 84 5.25 8.95 -1.68
CA GLU A 84 4.11 9.81 -1.33
C GLU A 84 3.11 10.03 -2.47
N VAL A 85 3.45 9.60 -3.69
CA VAL A 85 2.67 9.81 -4.91
C VAL A 85 2.19 8.45 -5.43
N PRO A 86 1.02 7.96 -4.98
CA PRO A 86 0.45 6.73 -5.50
C PRO A 86 0.05 6.80 -6.97
N GLU A 87 -0.23 7.99 -7.54
CA GLU A 87 -0.66 8.14 -8.94
C GLU A 87 -0.30 9.49 -9.61
N LEU A 88 0.24 9.42 -10.83
CA LEU A 88 -0.29 9.98 -12.09
C LEU A 88 0.67 9.54 -13.23
N SER A 89 0.64 8.29 -13.66
CA SER A 89 1.34 7.87 -14.89
C SER A 89 0.45 6.95 -15.73
N GLY A 90 -0.65 7.53 -16.19
CA GLY A 90 -1.56 6.94 -17.15
C GLY A 90 -2.38 8.04 -17.83
N GLY A 91 -1.71 8.80 -18.71
CA GLY A 91 -2.37 9.63 -19.71
C GLY A 91 -2.56 8.86 -21.01
#